data_AF-A0A816A0A7-F1
#
_entry.id   AF-A0A816A0A7-F1
#
_cell.length_a   1.000
_cell.length_b   1.000
_cell.length_c   1.000
_cell.angle_alpha   90.00
_cell.angle_beta   90.00
_cell.angle_gamma   90.00
#
_symmetry.space_group_name_H-M   'P 1'
#
loop_
_entity.id
_entity.type
_entity.pdbx_description
1 polymer ?
#
loop_
_entity_poly.entity_id
_entity_poly.type
_entity_poly.pdbx_seq_one_letter_code
_entity_poly.pdbx_strand_id
1 'polypeptide(L)'
;MTTAILRQRHGNNTRDKTDVELRVIGAGLPRTGTLSLKTALEILGFGPCHHMVDLMREPDRIIGFIQAYDGENVDFRQLLKGYRSTVDAPTVDFYKEIQQA
;
A
#
# COMPACT_ATOMS: atom_id res chain seq x y z
N MET A 1 18.44 45.55 19.08
CA MET A 1 17.15 45.71 18.39
C MET A 1 17.26 44.97 17.05
N THR A 2 17.28 43.64 17.08
CA THR A 2 16.17 42.69 16.86
C THR A 2 16.04 42.30 15.39
N THR A 3 16.64 41.15 15.09
CA THR A 3 16.68 40.41 13.82
C THR A 3 15.27 39.94 13.42
N ALA A 4 14.84 40.24 12.19
CA ALA A 4 13.59 39.72 11.63
C ALA A 4 13.78 38.24 11.24
N ILE A 5 13.10 37.35 11.97
CA ILE A 5 13.09 35.91 11.72
C ILE A 5 12.15 35.61 10.55
N LEU A 6 12.69 35.01 9.49
CA LEU A 6 11.96 34.49 8.34
C LEU A 6 11.08 33.31 8.80
N ARG A 7 9.77 33.54 8.96
CA ARG A 7 8.80 32.50 9.33
C ARG A 7 8.60 31.58 8.13
N GLN A 8 9.19 30.38 8.17
CA GLN A 8 8.92 29.32 7.19
C GLN A 8 7.41 29.04 7.15
N ARG A 9 6.83 29.09 5.95
CA ARG A 9 5.43 28.74 5.71
C ARG A 9 5.27 27.24 5.96
N HIS A 10 4.51 26.85 6.97
CA HIS A 10 3.98 25.49 7.08
C HIS A 10 3.11 25.23 5.85
N GLY A 11 3.62 24.41 4.93
CA GLY A 11 2.85 23.87 3.82
C GLY A 11 1.75 22.97 4.38
N ASN A 12 0.51 23.39 4.19
CA ASN A 12 -0.68 22.62 4.53
C ASN A 12 -0.67 21.35 3.65
N ASN A 13 -0.32 20.20 4.21
CA ASN A 13 -0.17 18.95 3.48
C ASN A 13 -1.54 18.27 3.29
N THR A 14 -2.43 18.91 2.54
CA THR A 14 -3.58 18.24 1.95
C THR A 14 -3.12 17.59 0.64
N ARG A 15 -2.26 16.56 0.73
CA ARG A 15 -2.10 15.66 -0.41
C ARG A 15 -3.38 14.88 -0.52
N ASP A 16 -4.06 15.11 -1.63
CA ASP A 16 -5.25 14.44 -2.08
C ASP A 16 -5.11 12.92 -1.87
N LYS A 17 -6.12 12.28 -1.25
CA LYS A 17 -6.12 10.84 -0.92
C LYS A 17 -6.16 9.94 -2.17
N THR A 18 -6.15 10.52 -3.36
CA THR A 18 -6.54 9.90 -4.61
C THR A 18 -5.36 9.35 -5.44
N ASP A 19 -4.13 9.73 -5.13
CA ASP A 19 -2.94 9.41 -5.97
C ASP A 19 -1.76 8.87 -5.16
N VAL A 20 -1.99 7.75 -4.47
CA VAL A 20 -0.99 7.05 -3.67
C VAL A 20 -0.35 5.94 -4.50
N GLU A 21 0.89 6.16 -4.94
CA GLU A 21 1.69 5.18 -5.69
C GLU A 21 2.30 4.11 -4.76
N LEU A 22 2.23 2.84 -5.19
CA LEU A 22 2.85 1.72 -4.49
C LEU A 22 4.39 1.83 -4.56
N ARG A 23 5.07 1.77 -3.40
CA ARG A 23 6.52 1.96 -3.26
C ARG A 23 7.27 0.71 -2.79
N VAL A 24 6.59 -0.20 -2.10
CA VAL A 24 7.20 -1.42 -1.55
C VAL A 24 6.31 -2.63 -1.84
N ILE A 25 6.90 -3.67 -2.41
CA ILE A 25 6.25 -4.96 -2.68
C ILE A 25 6.96 -6.03 -1.83
N GLY A 26 6.25 -6.60 -0.87
CA GLY A 26 6.74 -7.69 -0.04
C GLY A 26 6.35 -9.04 -0.62
N ALA A 27 7.32 -9.80 -1.12
CA ALA A 27 7.14 -11.17 -1.63
C ALA A 27 7.29 -12.25 -0.52
N GLY A 28 7.09 -11.88 0.75
CA GLY A 28 7.15 -12.81 1.88
C GLY A 28 5.82 -13.54 2.07
N LEU A 29 5.88 -14.86 2.20
CA LEU A 29 4.70 -15.71 2.44
C LEU A 29 4.03 -15.39 3.80
N PRO A 30 2.76 -15.77 3.99
CA PRO A 30 2.12 -15.66 5.28
C PRO A 30 2.91 -16.34 6.39
N ARG A 31 2.81 -15.78 7.60
CA ARG A 31 3.49 -16.28 8.82
C ARG A 31 5.01 -16.09 8.85
N THR A 32 5.60 -15.36 7.91
CA THR A 32 7.05 -14.99 7.94
C THR A 32 7.30 -13.59 8.53
N GLY A 33 6.49 -13.16 9.50
CA GLY A 33 6.61 -11.82 10.11
C GLY A 33 5.98 -10.68 9.30
N THR A 34 5.07 -10.99 8.37
CA THR A 34 4.38 -10.01 7.50
C THR A 34 3.61 -8.94 8.28
N LEU A 35 2.99 -9.29 9.41
CA LEU A 35 2.30 -8.32 10.26
C LEU A 35 3.25 -7.32 10.95
N SER A 36 4.41 -7.82 11.42
CA SER A 36 5.45 -6.94 11.98
C SER A 36 6.03 -6.03 10.89
N LEU A 37 6.26 -6.57 9.69
CA LEU A 37 6.75 -5.80 8.55
C LEU A 37 5.75 -4.72 8.11
N LYS A 38 4.46 -5.04 8.01
CA LYS A 38 3.39 -4.06 7.76
C LYS A 38 3.48 -2.89 8.73
N THR A 39 3.54 -3.20 10.03
CA THR A 39 3.63 -2.18 11.09
C THR A 39 4.88 -1.30 10.92
N ALA A 40 6.03 -1.91 10.62
CA ALA A 40 7.26 -1.16 10.38
C ALA A 40 7.17 -0.25 9.15
N LEU A 41 6.59 -0.72 8.05
CA LEU A 41 6.40 0.07 6.82
C LEU A 41 5.51 1.29 7.07
N GLU A 42 4.43 1.12 7.84
CA GLU A 42 3.56 2.23 8.21
C GLU A 42 4.28 3.26 9.08
N ILE A 43 5.06 2.83 10.08
CA ILE A 43 5.90 3.70 10.90
C ILE A 43 6.91 4.49 10.05
N LEU A 44 7.51 3.84 9.04
CA LEU A 44 8.52 4.42 8.16
C LEU A 44 7.93 5.32 7.06
N GLY A 45 6.60 5.53 7.02
CA GLY A 45 5.95 6.39 6.05
C GLY A 45 5.60 5.72 4.71
N PHE A 46 5.71 4.39 4.64
CA PHE A 46 5.24 3.57 3.52
C PHE A 46 3.81 3.04 3.76
N GLY A 47 3.05 3.67 4.65
CA GLY A 47 1.64 3.38 4.89
C GLY A 47 0.68 4.18 4.00
N PRO A 48 -0.57 3.70 3.79
CA PRO A 48 -1.11 2.43 4.28
C PRO A 48 -0.43 1.21 3.64
N CYS A 49 -0.29 0.12 4.38
CA CYS A 49 0.29 -1.14 3.90
C CYS A 49 -0.79 -2.23 3.76
N HIS A 50 -0.97 -2.75 2.55
CA HIS A 50 -1.97 -3.77 2.27
C HIS A 50 -1.51 -5.12 2.86
N HIS A 51 -2.41 -5.79 3.57
CA HIS A 51 -2.18 -7.09 4.21
C HIS A 51 -3.52 -7.83 4.32
N MET A 52 -3.49 -9.18 4.38
CA MET A 52 -4.68 -10.02 4.58
C MET A 52 -5.63 -9.52 5.68
N VAL A 53 -5.11 -8.99 6.80
CA VAL A 53 -5.95 -8.53 7.92
C VAL A 53 -6.83 -7.34 7.57
N ASP A 54 -6.39 -6.47 6.65
CA ASP A 54 -7.17 -5.33 6.16
C ASP A 54 -8.15 -5.76 5.09
N LEU A 55 -7.70 -6.66 4.20
CA LEU A 55 -8.50 -7.18 3.09
C LEU A 55 -9.83 -7.78 3.55
N MET A 56 -9.89 -8.39 4.73
CA MET A 56 -11.12 -8.94 5.32
C MET A 56 -12.27 -7.92 5.44
N ARG A 57 -11.98 -6.61 5.34
CA ARG A 57 -12.95 -5.51 5.42
C ARG A 57 -13.25 -4.88 4.06
N GLU A 58 -12.69 -5.40 2.97
CA GLU A 58 -12.80 -4.84 1.62
C GLU A 58 -13.39 -5.88 0.63
N PRO A 59 -14.71 -6.14 0.66
CA PRO A 59 -15.35 -7.16 -0.19
C PRO A 59 -15.04 -7.01 -1.68
N ASP A 60 -15.08 -5.78 -2.20
CA ASP A 60 -14.80 -5.51 -3.62
C ASP A 60 -13.36 -5.90 -4.00
N ARG A 61 -12.41 -5.66 -3.09
CA ARG A 61 -11.01 -6.05 -3.30
C ARG A 61 -10.83 -7.55 -3.19
N ILE A 62 -11.56 -8.23 -2.30
CA ILE A 62 -11.59 -9.69 -2.23
C ILE A 62 -12.04 -10.26 -3.58
N ILE A 63 -13.12 -9.72 -4.17
CA ILE A 63 -13.61 -10.14 -5.48
C ILE A 63 -12.52 -9.96 -6.55
N GLY A 64 -11.83 -8.82 -6.57
CA GLY A 64 -10.73 -8.58 -7.51
C GLY A 64 -9.58 -9.58 -7.38
N PHE A 65 -9.24 -10.03 -6.17
CA PHE A 65 -8.24 -11.08 -5.99
C PHE A 65 -8.76 -12.47 -6.38
N ILE A 66 -10.04 -12.79 -6.17
CA ILE A 66 -10.65 -14.04 -6.66
C ILE A 66 -10.54 -14.09 -8.19
N GLN A 67 -10.89 -13.00 -8.88
CA GLN A 67 -10.76 -12.89 -10.33
C GLN A 67 -9.31 -13.11 -10.80
N ALA A 68 -8.33 -12.54 -10.08
CA ALA A 68 -6.92 -12.75 -10.38
C ALA A 68 -6.50 -14.23 -10.23
N TYR A 69 -6.99 -14.94 -9.19
CA TYR A 69 -6.74 -16.37 -9.02
C TYR A 69 -7.44 -17.23 -10.09
N ASP A 70 -8.59 -16.79 -10.59
CA ASP A 70 -9.30 -17.43 -11.71
C ASP A 70 -8.63 -17.17 -13.08
N GLY A 71 -7.54 -16.39 -13.10
CA GLY A 71 -6.77 -16.08 -14.31
C GLY A 71 -7.36 -14.96 -15.16
N GLU A 72 -8.31 -14.19 -14.62
CA GLU A 72 -8.82 -13.00 -15.29
C GLU A 72 -7.75 -11.90 -15.36
N ASN A 73 -7.87 -11.02 -16.36
CA ASN A 73 -6.99 -9.87 -16.49
C ASN A 73 -7.42 -8.78 -15.49
N VAL A 74 -6.63 -8.61 -14.43
CA VAL A 74 -6.89 -7.66 -13.34
C VAL A 74 -5.87 -6.53 -13.36
N ASP A 75 -6.36 -5.28 -13.31
CA ASP A 75 -5.51 -4.10 -13.12
C ASP A 75 -5.05 -4.00 -11.66
N PHE A 76 -3.83 -4.44 -11.39
CA PHE A 76 -3.24 -4.40 -10.04
C PHE A 76 -2.97 -2.98 -9.54
N ARG A 77 -2.75 -1.98 -10.41
CA ARG A 77 -2.63 -0.58 -9.95
C ARG A 77 -3.94 -0.10 -9.36
N GLN A 78 -5.04 -0.41 -10.05
CA GLN A 78 -6.38 -0.03 -9.59
C GLN A 78 -6.80 -0.87 -8.37
N LEU A 79 -6.53 -2.19 -8.39
CA LEU A 79 -6.86 -3.08 -7.26
C LEU A 79 -6.13 -2.66 -5.98
N LEU A 80 -4.88 -2.19 -6.09
CA LEU A 80 -4.07 -1.75 -4.95
C LEU A 80 -4.13 -0.25 -4.66
N LYS A 81 -5.00 0.50 -5.36
CA LYS A 81 -5.14 1.94 -5.18
C LYS A 81 -5.34 2.30 -3.70
N GLY A 82 -4.63 3.34 -3.27
CA GLY A 82 -4.68 3.87 -1.90
C GLY A 82 -3.62 3.30 -0.96
N TYR A 83 -2.88 2.25 -1.37
CA TYR A 83 -1.81 1.65 -0.59
C TYR A 83 -0.42 2.07 -1.10
N ARG A 84 0.50 2.37 -0.17
CA ARG A 84 1.91 2.69 -0.48
C ARG A 84 2.81 1.46 -0.42
N SER A 85 2.34 0.39 0.21
CA SER A 85 3.08 -0.87 0.28
C SER A 85 2.13 -2.05 0.36
N THR A 86 2.63 -3.24 0.06
CA THR A 86 1.88 -4.48 0.21
C THR A 86 2.77 -5.61 0.71
N VAL A 87 2.23 -6.47 1.56
CA VAL A 87 2.85 -7.68 2.10
C VAL A 87 1.78 -8.75 2.28
N ASP A 88 2.18 -9.99 2.59
CA ASP A 88 1.25 -11.08 2.91
C ASP A 88 0.40 -11.53 1.70
N ALA A 89 -0.45 -12.53 1.95
CA ALA A 89 -1.47 -12.93 1.01
C ALA A 89 -2.56 -11.84 0.88
N PRO A 90 -3.23 -11.75 -0.28
CA PRO A 90 -2.99 -12.50 -1.53
C PRO A 90 -1.88 -11.91 -2.41
N THR A 91 -1.34 -10.71 -2.09
CA THR A 91 -0.41 -10.01 -2.99
C THR A 91 0.92 -10.69 -3.22
N VAL A 92 1.37 -11.54 -2.29
CA VAL A 92 2.59 -12.35 -2.46
C VAL A 92 2.51 -13.25 -3.69
N ASP A 93 1.33 -13.75 -4.06
CA ASP A 93 1.16 -14.66 -5.21
C ASP A 93 1.27 -13.92 -6.55
N PHE A 94 1.07 -12.59 -6.53
CA PHE A 94 1.03 -11.73 -7.72
C PHE A 94 2.14 -10.68 -7.75
N TYR A 95 3.24 -10.88 -7.01
CA TYR A 95 4.26 -9.82 -6.83
C TYR A 95 4.92 -9.37 -8.15
N LYS A 96 5.00 -10.24 -9.16
CA LYS A 96 5.59 -9.92 -10.47
C LYS A 96 4.64 -9.07 -11.30
N GLU A 97 3.37 -9.44 -11.31
CA GLU A 97 2.28 -8.75 -11.95
C GLU A 97 2.13 -7.36 -11.34
N ILE A 98 2.19 -7.25 -10.01
CA ILE A 98 2.16 -5.99 -9.28
C ILE A 98 3.39 -5.13 -9.58
N GLN A 99 4.59 -5.72 -9.74
CA GLN A 99 5.80 -4.97 -10.12
C GLN A 99 5.71 -4.41 -11.54
N GLN A 100 5.07 -5.15 -12.45
CA GLN A 100 4.94 -4.80 -13.86
C GLN A 100 3.78 -3.85 -14.15
N ALA A 101 2.76 -3.87 -13.29
CA ALA A 101 1.59 -3.01 -13.37
C ALA A 101 2.02 -1.54 -13.36
#